data_AF-A0A7J0FHU8-F1
#
_entry.id   AF-A0A7J0FHU8-F1
#
_cell.length_a   1.000
_cell.length_b   1.000
_cell.length_c   1.000
_cell.angle_alpha   90.00
_cell.angle_beta   90.00
_cell.angle_gamma   90.00
#
_symmetry.space_group_name_H-M   'P 1'
#
loop_
_entity.id
_entity.type
_entity.pdbx_description
1 polymer ?
#
loop_
_entity_poly.entity_id
_entity_poly.type
_entity_poly.pdbx_seq_one_letter_code
_entity_poly.pdbx_strand_id
1 'polypeptide(L)'
;MLDYKVPLLDIRHLGKGMKWQHLGGQEPRDSETSTSQQEIKKAYYKLALRLHPDKNPGDEDAKEKFQQLQKVISILGDQEKRAIYDQTGCVDDAVTEADIEEFEANYRGADSEKNDLIDLYRKYKGNMNRLFCSMLCSDPKLDSHRFKDILNEAIASGDLKSTKAYQKWAKQVSETKPPTSPLRLGDKSKKESEDLYAIISQRRNERKEQFDSLFSSMAAKYGGSEAPSEPTEEEFEAAQKKLETRKVSGKSKRK
;
A
#
# COMPACT_ATOMS: atom_id res chain seq x y z
N MET A 1 18.95 -4.92 -14.51
CA MET A 1 17.48 -5.06 -14.55
C MET A 1 17.19 -6.54 -14.48
N LEU A 2 16.83 -7.03 -13.30
CA LEU A 2 16.35 -8.39 -13.14
C LEU A 2 14.84 -8.34 -13.40
N ASP A 3 14.40 -8.92 -14.51
CA ASP A 3 12.99 -9.13 -14.83
C ASP A 3 12.38 -10.10 -13.81
N TYR A 4 12.02 -9.60 -12.63
CA TYR A 4 11.16 -10.28 -11.67
C TYR A 4 9.70 -10.19 -12.15
N LYS A 5 9.44 -10.74 -13.33
CA LYS A 5 8.07 -11.04 -13.75
C LYS A 5 7.64 -12.20 -12.86
N VAL A 6 6.95 -11.92 -11.75
CA VAL A 6 6.33 -12.97 -10.92
C VAL A 6 5.44 -13.76 -11.88
N PRO A 7 5.73 -15.04 -12.18
CA PRO A 7 4.82 -15.85 -12.96
C PRO A 7 3.65 -16.14 -12.04
N LEU A 8 2.68 -15.22 -12.05
CA LEU A 8 1.38 -15.42 -11.43
C LEU A 8 0.76 -16.60 -12.15
N LEU A 9 0.99 -17.80 -11.60
CA LEU A 9 0.21 -18.99 -11.87
C LEU A 9 -1.24 -18.56 -11.88
N ASP A 10 -1.86 -18.61 -13.05
CA ASP A 10 -3.17 -18.07 -13.25
C ASP A 10 -4.18 -18.97 -12.51
N ILE A 11 -4.44 -18.65 -11.23
CA ILE A 11 -5.38 -19.36 -10.37
C ILE A 11 -6.78 -19.39 -11.01
N ARG A 12 -7.06 -18.48 -11.94
CA ARG A 12 -8.25 -18.45 -12.79
C ARG A 12 -8.44 -19.74 -13.60
N HIS A 13 -7.36 -20.40 -14.02
CA HIS A 13 -7.39 -21.63 -14.81
C HIS A 13 -7.37 -22.92 -13.98
N LEU A 14 -7.09 -22.86 -12.67
CA LEU A 14 -6.98 -24.04 -11.81
C LEU A 14 -8.34 -24.66 -11.41
N GLY A 15 -9.45 -23.97 -11.68
CA GLY A 15 -10.81 -24.49 -11.51
C GLY A 15 -11.27 -25.45 -12.61
N LYS A 16 -10.64 -25.42 -13.79
CA LYS A 16 -10.92 -26.29 -14.93
C LYS A 16 -9.66 -27.14 -15.20
N GLY A 17 -9.73 -28.43 -14.90
CA GLY A 17 -8.65 -29.45 -14.98
C GLY A 17 -7.38 -29.09 -15.78
N MET A 18 -6.24 -29.11 -15.08
CA MET A 18 -4.88 -28.92 -15.63
C MET A 18 -4.61 -29.83 -16.83
N LYS A 19 -4.30 -29.24 -18.00
CA LYS A 19 -3.72 -29.92 -19.14
C LYS A 19 -2.40 -29.21 -19.50
N TRP A 20 -1.28 -29.89 -19.29
CA TRP A 20 0.06 -29.40 -19.65
C TRP A 20 0.31 -29.66 -21.14
N GLN A 21 0.24 -28.66 -22.01
CA GLN A 21 0.77 -28.80 -23.38
C GLN A 21 1.51 -27.56 -23.86
N HIS A 22 2.56 -27.85 -24.63
CA HIS A 22 3.62 -26.97 -25.13
C HIS A 22 3.16 -25.82 -26.03
N LEU A 23 4.03 -24.81 -26.07
CA LEU A 23 4.11 -23.70 -27.03
C LEU A 23 3.53 -24.02 -28.43
N GLY A 24 2.52 -23.26 -28.84
CA GLY A 24 1.98 -23.25 -30.19
C GLY A 24 0.75 -22.36 -30.25
N GLY A 25 0.89 -21.19 -30.88
CA GLY A 25 -0.09 -20.11 -30.81
C GLY A 25 -1.50 -20.47 -31.29
N GLN A 26 -2.48 -20.00 -30.51
CA GLN A 26 -3.77 -19.47 -30.96
C GLN A 26 -4.25 -18.47 -29.90
N GLU A 27 -4.58 -17.24 -30.32
CA GLU A 27 -5.52 -16.39 -29.57
C GLU A 27 -6.87 -17.11 -29.51
N PRO A 28 -7.56 -17.06 -28.35
CA PRO A 28 -8.96 -16.64 -28.48
C PRO A 28 -9.57 -15.94 -27.24
N ARG A 29 -10.52 -15.07 -27.59
CA ARG A 29 -11.86 -14.88 -26.99
C ARG A 29 -11.99 -14.04 -25.71
N ASP A 30 -12.60 -12.89 -25.93
CA ASP A 30 -13.39 -12.11 -24.99
C ASP A 30 -14.35 -13.00 -24.16
N SER A 31 -14.44 -12.71 -22.84
CA SER A 31 -15.55 -13.00 -21.89
C SER A 31 -15.37 -13.96 -20.67
N GLU A 32 -14.20 -14.51 -20.33
CA GLU A 32 -14.05 -15.39 -19.12
C GLU A 32 -13.24 -14.79 -17.92
N THR A 33 -13.20 -13.47 -17.70
CA THR A 33 -12.32 -12.86 -16.68
C THR A 33 -12.90 -12.72 -15.26
N SER A 34 -14.15 -13.12 -15.01
CA SER A 34 -14.86 -12.86 -13.74
C SER A 34 -14.91 -14.06 -12.76
N THR A 35 -13.76 -14.63 -12.38
CA THR A 35 -13.73 -15.60 -11.26
C THR A 35 -14.17 -14.92 -9.97
N SER A 36 -15.14 -15.49 -9.24
CA SER A 36 -15.67 -14.88 -8.00
C SER A 36 -14.67 -14.99 -6.84
N GLN A 37 -14.70 -14.04 -5.90
CA GLN A 37 -13.85 -14.05 -4.70
C GLN A 37 -13.98 -15.35 -3.89
N GLN A 38 -15.15 -15.96 -3.88
CA GLN A 38 -15.39 -17.24 -3.20
C GLN A 38 -14.65 -18.41 -3.86
N GLU A 39 -14.53 -18.39 -5.19
CA GLU A 39 -13.85 -19.43 -5.96
C GLU A 39 -12.33 -19.33 -5.80
N ILE A 40 -11.80 -18.10 -5.79
CA ILE A 40 -10.39 -17.81 -5.53
C ILE A 40 -10.00 -18.32 -4.13
N LYS A 41 -10.81 -18.02 -3.10
CA LYS A 41 -10.57 -18.53 -1.72
C LYS A 41 -10.61 -20.05 -1.65
N LYS A 42 -11.57 -20.69 -2.32
CA LYS A 42 -11.66 -22.16 -2.39
C LYS A 42 -10.46 -22.79 -3.10
N ALA A 43 -10.00 -22.20 -4.20
CA ALA A 43 -8.84 -22.65 -4.94
C ALA A 43 -7.55 -22.51 -4.11
N TYR A 44 -7.37 -21.36 -3.45
CA TYR A 44 -6.27 -21.11 -2.51
C TYR A 44 -6.24 -22.15 -1.40
N TYR A 45 -7.36 -22.41 -0.72
CA TYR A 45 -7.40 -23.37 0.40
C TYR A 45 -6.99 -24.78 -0.04
N LYS A 46 -7.44 -25.23 -1.23
CA LYS A 46 -7.06 -26.53 -1.80
C LYS A 46 -5.56 -26.62 -2.10
N LEU A 47 -4.96 -25.56 -2.65
CA LEU A 47 -3.54 -25.53 -2.97
C LEU A 47 -2.66 -25.37 -1.72
N ALA A 48 -3.09 -24.54 -0.77
CA ALA A 48 -2.42 -24.33 0.50
C ALA A 48 -2.31 -25.64 1.29
N LEU A 49 -3.38 -26.45 1.33
CA LEU A 49 -3.34 -27.77 1.95
C LEU A 49 -2.40 -28.75 1.25
N ARG A 50 -2.22 -28.64 -0.07
CA ARG A 50 -1.29 -29.51 -0.83
C ARG A 50 0.16 -29.10 -0.64
N LEU A 51 0.42 -27.80 -0.52
CA LEU A 51 1.76 -27.21 -0.45
C LEU A 51 2.19 -26.86 0.98
N HIS A 52 1.39 -27.21 1.99
CA HIS A 52 1.66 -26.85 3.39
C HIS A 52 2.97 -27.50 3.86
N PRO A 53 3.85 -26.78 4.58
CA PRO A 53 5.13 -27.30 5.05
C PRO A 53 4.98 -28.52 5.99
N ASP A 54 3.89 -28.58 6.77
CA ASP A 54 3.57 -29.74 7.63
C ASP A 54 3.36 -31.05 6.85
N LYS A 55 2.80 -30.96 5.64
CA LYS A 55 2.57 -32.11 4.76
C LYS A 55 3.73 -32.40 3.81
N ASN A 56 4.63 -31.43 3.63
CA ASN A 56 5.82 -31.53 2.77
C ASN A 56 7.08 -31.07 3.53
N PRO A 57 7.45 -31.74 4.63
CA PRO A 57 8.62 -31.35 5.41
C PRO A 57 9.89 -31.56 4.58
N GLY A 58 10.71 -30.50 4.42
CA GLY A 58 11.98 -30.53 3.70
C GLY A 58 11.89 -30.39 2.18
N ASP A 59 10.71 -30.16 1.62
CA ASP A 59 10.52 -29.87 0.19
C ASP A 59 10.62 -28.36 -0.08
N GLU A 60 11.77 -27.91 -0.58
CA GLU A 60 12.00 -26.51 -0.93
C GLU A 60 11.13 -26.04 -2.11
N ASP A 61 10.76 -26.93 -3.05
CA ASP A 61 9.87 -26.59 -4.17
C ASP A 61 8.44 -26.33 -3.68
N ALA A 62 7.95 -27.14 -2.73
CA ALA A 62 6.63 -26.95 -2.13
C ALA A 62 6.58 -25.64 -1.34
N LYS A 63 7.66 -25.31 -0.62
CA LYS A 63 7.81 -24.06 0.13
C LYS A 63 7.86 -22.83 -0.78
N GLU A 64 8.59 -22.87 -1.89
CA GLU A 64 8.62 -21.79 -2.86
C GLU A 64 7.23 -21.57 -3.50
N LYS A 65 6.57 -22.65 -3.93
CA LYS A 65 5.21 -22.58 -4.48
C LYS A 65 4.19 -22.09 -3.45
N PHE A 66 4.36 -22.44 -2.18
CA PHE A 66 3.51 -21.93 -1.10
C PHE A 66 3.71 -20.43 -0.89
N GLN A 67 4.95 -19.95 -0.89
CA GLN A 67 5.25 -18.51 -0.82
C GLN A 67 4.68 -17.74 -2.01
N GLN A 68 4.81 -18.28 -3.23
CA GLN A 68 4.18 -17.71 -4.41
C GLN A 68 2.65 -17.68 -4.26
N LEU A 69 2.03 -18.77 -3.78
CA LEU A 69 0.60 -18.84 -3.52
C LEU A 69 0.12 -17.77 -2.52
N GLN A 70 0.90 -17.49 -1.46
CA GLN A 70 0.59 -16.39 -0.52
C GLN A 70 0.61 -15.02 -1.19
N LYS A 71 1.57 -14.77 -2.09
CA LYS A 71 1.64 -13.51 -2.86
C LYS A 71 0.48 -13.37 -3.85
N VAL A 72 0.05 -14.46 -4.48
CA VAL A 72 -1.09 -14.40 -5.40
C VAL A 72 -2.39 -14.07 -4.66
N ILE A 73 -2.63 -14.68 -3.49
CA ILE A 73 -3.87 -14.42 -2.75
C ILE A 73 -3.90 -13.02 -2.12
N SER A 74 -2.75 -12.43 -1.78
CA SER A 74 -2.70 -11.05 -1.27
C SER A 74 -3.10 -10.03 -2.34
N ILE A 75 -2.86 -10.34 -3.62
CA ILE A 75 -3.27 -9.52 -4.77
C ILE A 75 -4.72 -9.80 -5.18
N LEU A 76 -5.06 -11.08 -5.42
CA LEU A 76 -6.38 -11.45 -5.95
C LEU A 76 -7.50 -11.39 -4.90
N GLY A 77 -7.15 -11.50 -3.61
CA GLY A 77 -8.09 -11.45 -2.50
C GLY A 77 -8.59 -10.04 -2.17
N ASP A 78 -7.85 -9.01 -2.56
CA ASP A 78 -8.22 -7.61 -2.44
C ASP A 78 -8.81 -7.13 -3.78
N GLN A 79 -10.02 -6.56 -3.74
CA GLN A 79 -10.72 -6.13 -4.95
C GLN A 79 -10.03 -4.95 -5.64
N GLU A 80 -9.39 -4.05 -4.89
CA GLU A 80 -8.65 -2.92 -5.43
C GLU A 80 -7.33 -3.39 -6.06
N LYS A 81 -6.56 -4.22 -5.35
CA LYS A 81 -5.32 -4.80 -5.89
C LYS A 81 -5.58 -5.68 -7.11
N ARG A 82 -6.67 -6.44 -7.12
CA ARG A 82 -7.09 -7.23 -8.28
C ARG A 82 -7.45 -6.34 -9.47
N ALA A 83 -8.20 -5.26 -9.25
CA ALA A 83 -8.55 -4.33 -10.32
C ALA A 83 -7.30 -3.67 -10.92
N ILE A 84 -6.33 -3.30 -10.09
CA ILE A 84 -5.02 -2.79 -10.53
C ILE A 84 -4.31 -3.88 -11.33
N TYR A 85 -4.20 -5.10 -10.80
CA TYR A 85 -3.55 -6.22 -11.48
C TYR A 85 -4.16 -6.52 -12.86
N ASP A 86 -5.49 -6.55 -12.94
CA ASP A 86 -6.21 -6.80 -14.19
C ASP A 86 -5.99 -5.67 -15.22
N GLN A 87 -5.64 -4.46 -14.79
CA GLN A 87 -5.36 -3.30 -15.65
C GLN A 87 -3.88 -3.18 -16.05
N THR A 88 -2.96 -3.39 -15.10
CA THR A 88 -1.52 -3.09 -15.27
C THR A 88 -0.69 -4.35 -15.49
N GLY A 89 -1.22 -5.54 -15.19
CA GLY A 89 -0.50 -6.82 -15.22
C GLY A 89 0.58 -6.97 -14.14
N CYS A 90 0.74 -5.98 -13.26
CA CYS A 90 1.70 -5.97 -12.15
C CYS A 90 1.10 -5.25 -10.95
N VAL A 91 1.19 -5.86 -9.78
CA VAL A 91 0.92 -5.20 -8.49
C VAL A 91 2.21 -5.28 -7.71
N ASP A 92 3.01 -4.23 -7.84
CA ASP A 92 4.01 -3.95 -6.82
C ASP A 92 3.25 -3.54 -5.56
N ASP A 93 3.68 -4.03 -4.40
CA ASP A 93 3.14 -3.52 -3.15
C ASP A 93 3.40 -2.01 -3.12
N ALA A 94 2.33 -1.22 -3.02
CA ALA A 94 2.44 0.21 -2.94
C ALA A 94 3.27 0.54 -1.69
N VAL A 95 4.47 1.09 -1.89
CA VAL A 95 5.31 1.55 -0.80
C VAL A 95 4.56 2.68 -0.10
N THR A 96 4.09 2.42 1.11
CA THR A 96 3.37 3.40 1.92
C THR A 96 4.35 4.29 2.68
N GLU A 97 3.89 5.44 3.16
CA GLU A 97 4.69 6.31 4.02
C GLU A 97 5.16 5.56 5.29
N ALA A 98 4.31 4.69 5.85
CA ALA A 98 4.64 3.86 7.00
C ALA A 98 5.78 2.87 6.71
N ASP A 99 5.80 2.27 5.51
CA ASP A 99 6.88 1.35 5.11
C ASP A 99 8.23 2.08 5.00
N ILE A 100 8.21 3.33 4.51
CA ILE A 100 9.41 4.18 4.43
C ILE A 100 9.89 4.54 5.84
N GLU A 101 8.97 4.93 6.74
CA GLU A 101 9.30 5.28 8.13
C GLU A 101 9.86 4.09 8.91
N GLU A 102 9.28 2.89 8.74
CA GLU A 102 9.79 1.67 9.35
C GLU A 102 11.19 1.32 8.81
N PHE A 103 11.39 1.43 7.49
CA PHE A 103 12.70 1.23 6.89
C PHE A 103 13.73 2.22 7.43
N GLU A 104 13.39 3.51 7.52
CA GLU A 104 14.28 4.55 8.06
C GLU A 104 14.68 4.26 9.52
N ALA A 105 13.71 3.85 10.35
CA ALA A 105 13.93 3.52 11.75
C ALA A 105 14.84 2.30 11.92
N ASN A 106 14.68 1.30 11.06
CA ASN A 106 15.47 0.07 11.09
C ASN A 106 16.86 0.24 10.45
N TYR A 107 17.00 1.14 9.47
CA TYR A 107 18.27 1.38 8.80
C TYR A 107 19.21 2.26 9.62
N ARG A 108 18.71 3.32 10.26
CA ARG A 108 19.55 4.23 11.07
C ARG A 108 20.13 3.52 12.29
N GLY A 109 21.45 3.51 12.39
CA GLY A 109 22.21 2.87 13.47
C GLY A 109 22.43 1.37 13.28
N ALA A 110 21.89 0.77 12.22
CA ALA A 110 22.15 -0.64 11.89
C ALA A 110 23.53 -0.83 11.27
N ASP A 111 24.05 -2.06 11.32
CA ASP A 111 25.33 -2.43 10.70
C ASP A 111 25.32 -2.20 9.18
N SER A 112 24.16 -2.36 8.53
CA SER A 112 23.98 -2.07 7.11
C SER A 112 24.33 -0.62 6.78
N GLU A 113 23.90 0.33 7.60
CA GLU A 113 24.24 1.74 7.40
C GLU A 113 25.74 1.99 7.56
N LYS A 114 26.39 1.38 8.56
CA LYS A 114 27.84 1.48 8.74
C LYS A 114 28.59 0.97 7.50
N ASN A 115 28.16 -0.16 6.94
CA ASN A 115 28.76 -0.74 5.74
C ASN A 115 28.58 0.16 4.52
N ASP A 116 27.35 0.65 4.28
CA ASP A 116 27.06 1.57 3.18
C ASP A 116 27.86 2.88 3.29
N LEU A 117 28.01 3.40 4.51
CA LEU A 117 28.82 4.60 4.78
C LEU A 117 30.29 4.37 4.40
N ILE A 118 30.86 3.22 4.77
CA ILE A 118 32.24 2.85 4.44
C ILE A 118 32.42 2.69 2.93
N ASP A 119 31.48 2.04 2.25
CA ASP A 119 31.54 1.82 0.82
C ASP A 119 31.41 3.13 0.02
N LEU A 120 30.49 4.01 0.42
CA LEU A 120 30.36 5.34 -0.17
C LEU A 120 31.58 6.21 0.11
N TYR A 121 32.19 6.10 1.29
CA TYR A 121 33.44 6.79 1.59
C TYR A 121 34.55 6.35 0.65
N ARG A 122 34.70 5.03 0.42
CA ARG A 122 35.69 4.48 -0.51
C ARG A 122 35.43 4.96 -1.94
N LYS A 123 34.17 4.91 -2.39
CA LYS A 123 33.73 5.36 -3.72
C LYS A 123 34.03 6.84 -3.97
N TYR A 124 33.74 7.70 -3.00
CA TYR A 124 33.92 9.15 -3.12
C TYR A 124 35.22 9.68 -2.48
N LYS A 125 36.12 8.79 -2.06
CA LYS A 125 37.44 9.11 -1.49
C LYS A 125 37.36 10.10 -0.32
N GLY A 126 36.34 9.97 0.53
CA GLY A 126 36.10 10.85 1.68
C GLY A 126 35.54 12.23 1.35
N ASN A 127 34.95 12.42 0.16
CA ASN A 127 34.15 13.61 -0.12
C ASN A 127 32.75 13.46 0.48
N MET A 128 32.55 14.05 1.65
CA MET A 128 31.33 13.90 2.44
C MET A 128 30.10 14.54 1.78
N ASN A 129 30.24 15.64 1.04
CA ASN A 129 29.09 16.24 0.33
C ASN A 129 28.48 15.27 -0.69
N ARG A 130 29.33 14.59 -1.47
CA ARG A 130 28.86 13.57 -2.43
C ARG A 130 28.34 12.33 -1.73
N LEU A 131 28.95 11.97 -0.59
CA LEU A 131 28.51 10.87 0.25
C LEU A 131 27.08 11.11 0.74
N PHE A 132 26.81 12.25 1.38
CA PHE A 132 25.48 12.59 1.88
C PHE A 132 24.43 12.64 0.77
N CYS A 133 24.77 13.14 -0.43
CA CYS A 133 23.84 13.12 -1.55
C CYS A 133 23.49 11.70 -2.04
N SER A 134 24.34 10.70 -1.78
CA SER A 134 24.15 9.32 -2.23
C SER A 134 23.71 8.38 -1.11
N MET A 135 23.84 8.78 0.15
CA MET A 135 23.59 7.95 1.32
C MET A 135 22.10 7.99 1.67
N LEU A 136 21.50 6.81 1.82
CA LEU A 136 20.10 6.67 2.26
C LEU A 136 19.90 7.25 3.66
N CYS A 137 18.73 7.86 3.87
CA CYS A 137 18.24 8.30 5.18
C CYS A 137 19.19 9.24 5.94
N SER A 138 20.03 9.99 5.21
CA SER A 138 21.09 10.83 5.78
C SER A 138 20.76 12.33 5.70
N ASP A 139 21.03 13.06 6.79
CA ASP A 139 20.95 14.52 6.85
C ASP A 139 22.30 15.07 7.33
N PRO A 140 23.01 15.88 6.52
CA PRO A 140 24.26 16.51 6.94
C PRO A 140 24.19 17.26 8.28
N LYS A 141 23.04 17.85 8.65
CA LYS A 141 22.91 18.61 9.89
C LYS A 141 22.78 17.72 11.12
N LEU A 142 22.13 16.57 10.98
CA LEU A 142 21.85 15.65 12.09
C LEU A 142 22.93 14.57 12.21
N ASP A 143 23.42 14.08 11.08
CA ASP A 143 24.25 12.88 11.02
C ASP A 143 25.75 13.17 10.90
N SER A 144 26.18 14.42 10.67
CA SER A 144 27.61 14.74 10.50
C SER A 144 28.48 14.27 11.67
N HIS A 145 28.05 14.48 12.91
CA HIS A 145 28.81 14.02 14.08
C HIS A 145 28.83 12.49 14.18
N ARG A 146 27.67 11.85 14.00
CA ARG A 146 27.54 10.38 14.07
C ARG A 146 28.36 9.68 13.00
N PHE A 147 28.27 10.14 11.74
CA PHE A 147 29.07 9.62 10.63
C PHE A 147 30.56 9.88 10.82
N LYS A 148 30.92 11.03 11.42
CA LYS A 148 32.31 11.29 11.79
C LYS A 148 32.82 10.25 12.78
N ASP A 149 32.06 9.92 13.81
CA ASP A 149 32.45 8.93 14.83
C ASP A 149 32.61 7.53 14.24
N ILE A 150 31.64 7.08 13.42
CA ILE A 150 31.70 5.78 12.73
C ILE A 150 32.92 5.70 11.80
N LEU A 151 33.19 6.75 11.02
CA LEU A 151 34.33 6.77 10.11
C LEU A 151 35.66 6.87 10.86
N ASN A 152 35.72 7.59 11.98
CA ASN A 152 36.92 7.65 12.82
C ASN A 152 37.22 6.29 13.44
N GLU A 153 36.21 5.58 13.90
CA GLU A 153 36.35 4.21 14.41
C GLU A 153 36.90 3.28 13.31
N ALA A 154 36.34 3.34 12.10
CA ALA A 154 36.81 2.53 10.96
C ALA A 154 38.22 2.92 10.48
N ILE A 155 38.63 4.18 10.66
CA ILE A 155 40.01 4.62 10.40
C ILE A 155 40.94 4.14 11.50
N ALA A 156 40.51 4.16 12.75
CA ALA A 156 41.29 3.69 13.90
C ALA A 156 41.47 2.16 13.90
N SER A 157 40.46 1.41 13.45
CA SER A 157 40.56 -0.04 13.24
C SER A 157 41.48 -0.42 12.07
N GLY A 158 41.75 0.53 11.16
CA GLY A 158 42.56 0.32 9.96
C GLY A 158 41.77 -0.15 8.74
N ASP A 159 40.44 -0.30 8.85
CA ASP A 159 39.56 -0.71 7.75
C ASP A 159 39.44 0.37 6.65
N LEU A 160 39.73 1.63 7.02
CA LEU A 160 39.58 2.78 6.15
C LEU A 160 40.80 3.71 6.20
N LYS A 161 41.21 4.22 5.04
CA LYS A 161 42.28 5.21 4.95
C LYS A 161 41.71 6.63 5.04
N SER A 162 42.24 7.41 5.98
CA SER A 162 41.91 8.84 6.10
C SER A 162 42.36 9.62 4.85
N THR A 163 41.49 10.47 4.29
CA THR A 163 41.83 11.34 3.17
C THR A 163 41.88 12.81 3.58
N LYS A 164 42.59 13.64 2.82
CA LYS A 164 42.67 15.10 3.09
C LYS A 164 41.28 15.77 3.04
N ALA A 165 40.41 15.31 2.15
CA ALA A 165 39.04 15.81 2.04
C ALA A 165 38.24 15.51 3.32
N TYR A 166 38.34 14.28 3.83
CA TYR A 166 37.70 13.88 5.08
C TYR A 166 38.28 14.64 6.27
N GLN A 167 39.60 14.79 6.38
CA GLN A 167 40.22 15.53 7.49
C GLN A 167 39.74 16.98 7.57
N LYS A 168 39.61 17.65 6.42
CA LYS A 168 39.07 19.00 6.35
C LYS A 168 37.62 19.05 6.83
N TRP A 169 36.79 18.12 6.37
CA TRP A 169 35.39 18.04 6.79
C TRP A 169 35.26 17.68 8.28
N ALA A 170 36.03 16.71 8.77
CA ALA A 170 36.01 16.28 10.17
C ALA A 170 36.38 17.42 11.12
N LYS A 171 37.30 18.31 10.70
CA LYS A 171 37.64 19.54 11.43
C LYS A 171 36.44 20.49 11.50
N GLN A 172 35.77 20.74 10.37
CA GLN A 172 34.58 21.59 10.32
C GLN A 172 33.45 21.04 11.22
N VAL A 173 33.26 19.73 11.24
CA VAL A 173 32.24 19.08 12.08
C VAL A 173 32.60 19.17 13.58
N SER A 174 33.87 19.12 13.98
CA SER A 174 34.22 19.36 15.40
C SER A 174 33.95 20.79 15.85
N GLU A 175 33.94 21.75 14.92
CA GLU A 175 33.66 23.16 15.23
C GLU A 175 32.16 23.43 15.34
N THR A 176 31.31 22.60 14.72
CA THR A 176 29.85 22.68 14.86
C THR A 176 29.36 22.08 16.17
N LYS A 177 28.27 22.64 16.71
CA LYS A 177 27.63 22.08 17.91
C LYS A 177 26.93 20.76 17.56
N PRO A 178 27.12 19.70 18.36
CA PRO A 178 26.41 18.45 18.15
C PRO A 178 24.90 18.65 18.32
N PRO A 179 24.07 18.02 17.49
CA PRO A 179 22.62 18.14 17.58
C PRO A 179 22.09 17.48 18.86
N THR A 180 21.03 18.06 19.44
CA THR A 180 20.43 17.65 20.72
C THR A 180 19.82 16.24 20.70
N SER A 181 19.49 15.71 19.51
CA SER A 181 19.07 14.32 19.33
C SER A 181 19.48 13.83 17.94
N PRO A 182 20.65 13.18 17.79
CA PRO A 182 21.14 12.75 16.48
C PRO A 182 20.32 11.61 15.85
N LEU A 183 19.59 10.84 16.66
CA LEU A 183 18.81 9.67 16.18
C LEU A 183 17.32 9.96 15.99
N ARG A 184 16.78 11.03 16.59
CA ARG A 184 15.38 11.43 16.35
C ARG A 184 15.36 12.64 15.44
N LEU A 185 14.87 12.44 14.21
CA LEU A 185 14.21 13.53 13.49
C LEU A 185 13.11 14.02 14.44
N GLY A 186 13.19 15.29 14.86
CA GLY A 186 12.17 15.86 15.73
C GLY A 186 10.80 15.56 15.14
N ASP A 187 9.86 15.10 15.98
CA ASP A 187 8.46 14.88 15.62
C ASP A 187 8.08 15.95 14.60
N LYS A 188 7.86 15.55 13.34
CA LYS A 188 7.22 16.45 12.38
C LYS A 188 5.91 16.77 13.06
N SER A 189 5.81 17.97 13.63
CA SER A 189 4.62 18.37 14.35
C SER A 189 3.47 18.17 13.39
N LYS A 190 2.67 17.15 13.70
CA LYS A 190 1.45 16.76 13.01
C LYS A 190 0.40 17.82 13.32
N LYS A 191 0.69 19.06 12.95
CA LYS A 191 -0.15 20.21 13.17
C LYS A 191 -0.96 20.37 11.89
N GLU A 192 -2.27 20.10 12.03
CA GLU A 192 -3.39 20.38 11.12
C GLU A 192 -4.10 19.20 10.43
N SER A 193 -3.58 17.96 10.40
CA SER A 193 -4.30 16.85 9.74
C SER A 193 -5.28 16.08 10.64
N GLU A 194 -4.97 15.91 11.93
CA GLU A 194 -5.86 15.22 12.88
C GLU A 194 -7.15 16.00 13.14
N ASP A 195 -7.07 17.34 13.16
CA ASP A 195 -8.21 18.23 13.39
C ASP A 195 -9.21 18.20 12.22
N LEU A 196 -8.73 18.15 10.98
CA LEU A 196 -9.59 18.04 9.79
C LEU A 196 -10.30 16.67 9.71
N TYR A 197 -9.61 15.57 10.04
CA TYR A 197 -10.23 14.24 10.07
C TYR A 197 -11.28 14.14 11.18
N ALA A 198 -10.98 14.70 12.35
CA ALA A 198 -11.93 14.82 13.45
C ALA A 198 -13.16 15.65 13.06
N ILE A 199 -12.98 16.81 12.42
CA ILE A 199 -14.07 17.67 11.94
C ILE A 199 -14.92 16.96 10.86
N ILE A 200 -14.30 16.22 9.92
CA ILE A 200 -15.03 15.48 8.88
C ILE A 200 -15.79 14.29 9.48
N SER A 201 -15.20 13.60 10.46
CA SER A 201 -15.84 12.50 11.18
C SER A 201 -17.01 13.00 12.03
N GLN A 202 -16.82 14.10 12.75
CA GLN A 202 -17.87 14.75 13.55
C GLN A 202 -19.03 15.22 12.66
N ARG A 203 -18.76 15.87 11.52
CA ARG A 203 -19.81 16.25 10.54
C ARG A 203 -20.50 15.05 9.89
N ARG A 204 -19.86 13.88 9.82
CA ARG A 204 -20.51 12.64 9.35
C ARG A 204 -21.42 12.06 10.43
N ASN A 205 -21.00 12.08 11.69
CA ASN A 205 -21.83 11.65 12.82
C ASN A 205 -23.02 12.58 13.06
N GLU A 206 -22.83 13.90 13.06
CA GLU A 206 -23.92 14.88 13.21
C GLU A 206 -24.95 14.72 12.09
N ARG A 207 -24.51 14.47 10.84
CA ARG A 207 -25.43 14.17 9.73
C ARG A 207 -26.16 12.85 9.91
N LYS A 208 -25.51 11.83 10.49
CA LYS A 208 -26.12 10.54 10.77
C LYS A 208 -27.15 10.65 11.90
N GLU A 209 -26.86 11.37 12.96
CA GLU A 209 -27.79 11.63 14.07
C GLU A 209 -28.98 12.48 13.63
N GLN A 210 -28.76 13.50 12.80
CA GLN A 210 -29.84 14.24 12.15
C GLN A 210 -30.67 13.33 11.23
N PHE A 211 -30.04 12.44 10.46
CA PHE A 211 -30.74 11.48 9.60
C PHE A 211 -31.55 10.47 10.41
N ASP A 212 -31.00 9.92 11.49
CA ASP A 212 -31.67 8.96 12.37
C ASP A 212 -32.82 9.61 13.15
N SER A 213 -32.67 10.88 13.56
CA SER A 213 -33.75 11.67 14.15
C SER A 213 -34.86 11.97 13.14
N LEU A 214 -34.51 12.29 11.89
CA LEU A 214 -35.47 12.50 10.81
C LEU A 214 -36.20 11.19 10.46
N PHE A 215 -35.47 10.09 10.35
CA PHE A 215 -36.01 8.75 10.10
C PHE A 215 -36.91 8.28 11.24
N SER A 216 -36.54 8.52 12.50
CA SER A 216 -37.37 8.19 13.66
C SER A 216 -38.66 9.02 13.71
N SER A 217 -38.58 10.32 13.38
CA SER A 217 -39.77 11.17 13.29
C SER A 217 -40.69 10.76 12.12
N MET A 218 -40.12 10.24 11.04
CA MET A 218 -40.84 9.73 9.89
C MET A 218 -41.48 8.37 10.19
N ALA A 219 -40.75 7.45 10.81
CA ALA A 219 -41.26 6.17 11.27
C ALA A 219 -42.35 6.34 12.34
N ALA A 220 -42.24 7.32 13.24
CA ALA A 220 -43.29 7.62 14.21
C ALA A 220 -44.54 8.21 13.55
N LYS A 221 -44.38 9.00 12.47
CA LYS A 221 -45.50 9.64 11.76
C LYS A 221 -46.21 8.71 10.79
N TYR A 222 -45.54 7.67 10.29
CA TYR A 222 -46.07 6.73 9.30
C TYR A 222 -46.09 5.25 9.77
N GLY A 223 -45.64 4.95 10.99
CA GLY A 223 -45.51 3.58 11.52
C GLY A 223 -46.55 3.17 12.56
N GLY A 224 -47.62 3.95 12.75
CA GLY A 224 -48.73 3.62 13.64
C GLY A 224 -49.87 2.88 12.92
N SER A 225 -49.91 1.55 13.07
CA SER A 225 -51.08 0.66 12.98
C SER A 225 -52.17 0.92 11.93
N GLU A 226 -51.85 0.69 10.66
CA GLU A 226 -52.66 -0.06 9.68
C GLU A 226 -51.79 -0.10 8.42
N ALA A 227 -51.40 -1.30 7.96
CA ALA A 227 -50.67 -1.42 6.71
C ALA A 227 -51.59 -0.92 5.58
N PRO A 228 -51.26 0.17 4.86
CA PRO A 228 -52.00 0.48 3.64
C PRO A 228 -51.68 -0.64 2.67
N SER A 229 -52.72 -1.34 2.20
CA SER A 229 -52.60 -2.32 1.12
C SER A 229 -51.78 -1.72 -0.01
N GLU A 230 -50.84 -2.51 -0.54
CA GLU A 230 -50.00 -2.12 -1.66
C GLU A 230 -50.87 -1.45 -2.76
N PRO A 231 -50.53 -0.23 -3.20
CA PRO A 231 -51.29 0.44 -4.25
C PRO A 231 -51.28 -0.46 -5.48
N THR A 232 -52.46 -0.72 -6.04
CA THR A 232 -52.60 -1.57 -7.22
C THR A 232 -51.78 -1.00 -8.37
N GLU A 233 -51.32 -1.88 -9.26
CA GLU A 233 -50.41 -1.53 -10.36
C GLU A 233 -50.95 -0.36 -11.22
N GLU A 234 -52.27 -0.24 -11.35
CA GLU A 234 -52.95 0.89 -12.02
C GLU A 234 -52.75 2.25 -11.32
N GLU A 235 -52.72 2.29 -9.99
CA GLU A 235 -52.49 3.52 -9.23
C GLU A 235 -51.03 3.97 -9.31
N PHE A 236 -50.12 3.00 -9.39
CA PHE A 236 -48.69 3.24 -9.55
C PHE A 236 -48.36 3.77 -10.96
N GLU A 237 -48.94 3.19 -12.00
CA GLU A 237 -48.81 3.68 -13.38
C GLU A 237 -49.43 5.07 -13.55
N ALA A 238 -50.58 5.34 -12.92
CA ALA A 238 -51.21 6.66 -12.95
C ALA A 238 -50.33 7.74 -12.28
N ALA A 239 -49.63 7.40 -11.19
CA ALA A 239 -48.68 8.30 -10.54
C ALA A 239 -47.46 8.58 -11.41
N GLN A 240 -46.93 7.55 -12.10
CA GLN A 240 -45.81 7.69 -13.03
C GLN A 240 -46.18 8.60 -14.22
N LYS A 241 -47.37 8.40 -14.79
CA LYS A 241 -47.90 9.20 -15.90
C LYS A 241 -48.15 10.68 -15.51
N LYS A 242 -48.58 10.95 -14.27
CA LYS A 242 -48.69 12.32 -13.72
C LYS A 242 -47.33 13.00 -13.51
N LEU A 243 -46.29 12.23 -13.20
CA LEU A 243 -44.93 12.73 -13.05
C LEU A 243 -44.29 13.04 -14.40
N GLU A 244 -44.53 12.22 -15.42
CA GLU A 244 -44.05 12.47 -16.78
C GLU A 244 -44.74 13.67 -17.43
N THR A 245 -46.06 13.80 -17.26
CA THR A 245 -46.81 14.98 -17.73
C THR A 245 -46.36 16.29 -17.06
N ARG A 246 -45.94 16.25 -15.79
CA ARG A 246 -45.33 17.41 -15.10
C ARG A 246 -43.90 17.71 -15.58
N LYS A 247 -43.12 16.70 -15.94
CA LYS A 247 -41.80 16.90 -16.56
C LYS A 247 -41.91 17.55 -17.95
N VAL A 248 -42.93 17.20 -18.73
CA VAL A 248 -43.17 17.80 -20.05
C VAL A 248 -43.63 19.27 -19.93
N SER A 249 -44.50 19.61 -18.98
CA SER A 249 -44.94 21.00 -18.78
C SER A 249 -43.85 21.92 -18.19
N GLY A 250 -42.94 21.37 -17.37
CA GLY A 250 -41.77 22.11 -16.85
C GLY A 250 -40.72 22.44 -17.92
N LYS A 251 -40.66 21.67 -19.02
CA LYS A 251 -39.71 21.89 -20.13
C LYS A 251 -40.18 22.96 -21.11
N SER A 252 -41.49 23.26 -21.17
CA SER A 252 -42.05 24.31 -22.03
C SER A 252 -41.99 25.73 -21.44
N LYS A 253 -41.69 25.88 -20.13
CA LYS A 253 -41.60 27.18 -19.45
C LYS A 253 -40.17 27.74 -19.35
N ARG A 254 -39.20 27.04 -19.93
CA ARG A 254 -37.80 27.44 -20.06
C ARG A 254 -37.44 27.54 -21.55
N LYS A 255 -38.00 28.53 -22.23
CA LYS A 255 -37.47 29.06 -23.49
C LYS A 255 -37.84 30.52 -23.61
#